data_AF-A0A1I1XZ52-F1
#
_entry.id   AF-A0A1I1XZ52-F1
#
_cell.length_a   1.000
_cell.length_b   1.000
_cell.length_c   1.000
_cell.angle_alpha   90.00
_cell.angle_beta   90.00
_cell.angle_gamma   90.00
#
_symmetry.space_group_name_H-M   'P 1'
#
loop_
_entity.id
_entity.type
_entity.pdbx_description
1 polymer ?
#
loop_
_entity_poly.entity_id
_entity_poly.type
_entity_poly.pdbx_seq_one_letter_code
_entity_poly.pdbx_strand_id
1 'polypeptide(L)'
;MIHPLHAELGCLQIERVVVDSQAAHIRLRDGQQFALKLDGYLRLDRLSAAQRDDVRLEGGGFVASWRHHDAGLCDSIDLAWDELQDQALKRLHAAGWDLQTISQRDRQLVVLWRLQADYYNGGLMQFFANWGMPTFELAQQVLTLIGLPAACQALRDLYAVFARLEDEPEEIELWSICSWLDEAENARIDELDDGFDALIADLPIRALHHFLIIDTERPPAN
;
A
#
# COMPACT_ATOMS: atom_id res chain seq x y z
N MET A 1 5.74 -18.43 -3.57
CA MET A 1 7.10 -18.19 -4.12
C MET A 1 7.64 -16.92 -3.48
N ILE A 2 8.93 -16.84 -3.18
CA ILE A 2 9.54 -15.62 -2.66
C ILE A 2 9.69 -14.63 -3.83
N HIS A 3 9.09 -13.44 -3.73
CA HIS A 3 9.21 -12.41 -4.77
C HIS A 3 10.70 -12.02 -4.97
N PRO A 4 11.18 -11.79 -6.21
CA PRO A 4 12.61 -11.57 -6.48
C PRO A 4 13.27 -10.46 -5.65
N LEU A 5 12.54 -9.37 -5.37
CA LEU A 5 13.05 -8.23 -4.60
C LEU A 5 13.29 -8.51 -3.11
N HIS A 6 12.84 -9.65 -2.56
CA HIS A 6 13.13 -9.99 -1.16
C HIS A 6 14.63 -10.10 -0.87
N ALA A 7 15.43 -10.49 -1.87
CA ALA A 7 16.88 -10.57 -1.70
C ALA A 7 17.50 -9.19 -1.42
N GLU A 8 16.96 -8.14 -2.03
CA GLU A 8 17.42 -6.76 -1.88
C GLU A 8 16.82 -6.10 -0.63
N LEU A 9 15.66 -6.58 -0.17
CA LEU A 9 15.00 -6.14 1.06
C LEU A 9 15.42 -6.94 2.30
N GLY A 10 16.62 -7.54 2.29
CA GLY A 10 17.13 -8.33 3.42
C GLY A 10 17.22 -7.55 4.75
N CYS A 11 17.25 -6.21 4.69
CA CYS A 11 17.17 -5.34 5.86
C CYS A 11 15.82 -5.41 6.60
N LEU A 12 14.74 -5.82 5.91
CA LEU A 12 13.41 -5.98 6.49
C LEU A 12 13.16 -7.40 7.05
N GLN A 13 14.12 -8.32 6.96
CA GLN A 13 13.97 -9.63 7.57
C GLN A 13 13.77 -9.51 9.09
N ILE A 14 12.94 -10.39 9.64
CA ILE A 14 12.70 -10.50 11.07
C ILE A 14 13.98 -11.00 11.74
N GLU A 15 14.58 -10.14 12.57
CA GLU A 15 15.74 -10.45 13.40
C GLU A 15 15.30 -11.17 14.68
N ARG A 16 14.19 -10.72 15.28
CA ARG A 16 13.73 -11.24 16.57
C ARG A 16 12.22 -11.13 16.73
N VAL A 17 11.65 -12.15 17.36
CA VAL A 17 10.27 -12.17 17.86
C VAL A 17 10.30 -12.45 19.36
N VAL A 18 9.58 -11.66 20.15
CA VAL A 18 9.38 -11.90 21.59
C VAL A 18 7.91 -11.68 21.91
N VAL A 19 7.25 -12.65 22.54
CA VAL A 19 5.87 -12.52 22.97
C VAL A 19 5.82 -12.34 24.47
N ASP A 20 5.24 -11.25 24.96
CA ASP A 20 5.00 -11.03 26.38
C ASP A 20 3.51 -11.18 26.73
N SER A 21 3.09 -10.66 27.89
CA SER A 21 1.70 -10.75 28.34
C SER A 21 0.74 -9.82 27.59
N GLN A 22 1.23 -8.87 26.81
CA GLN A 22 0.44 -7.84 26.13
C GLN A 22 0.55 -7.88 24.61
N ALA A 23 1.72 -8.22 24.07
CA ALA A 23 1.99 -8.14 22.64
C ALA A 23 3.04 -9.14 22.14
N ALA A 24 3.02 -9.39 20.83
CA ALA A 24 4.16 -9.89 20.09
C ALA A 24 5.00 -8.72 19.60
N HIS A 25 6.26 -8.69 20.03
CA HIS A 25 7.26 -7.71 19.64
C HIS A 25 8.10 -8.26 18.49
N ILE A 26 8.06 -7.59 17.36
CA ILE A 26 8.79 -7.95 16.14
C ILE A 26 9.88 -6.90 15.94
N ARG A 27 11.12 -7.36 15.77
CA ARG A 27 12.25 -6.50 15.41
C ARG A 27 12.82 -6.94 14.07
N LEU A 28 12.95 -5.98 13.15
CA LEU A 28 13.56 -6.18 11.85
C LEU A 28 15.06 -5.87 11.91
N ARG A 29 15.83 -6.34 10.91
CA ARG A 29 17.29 -6.16 10.87
C ARG A 29 17.75 -4.71 10.71
N ASP A 30 16.93 -3.86 10.12
CA ASP A 30 17.17 -2.41 10.02
C ASP A 30 16.93 -1.66 11.34
N GLY A 31 16.46 -2.36 12.37
CA GLY A 31 16.20 -1.83 13.70
C GLY A 31 14.77 -1.37 13.94
N GLN A 32 13.88 -1.42 12.93
CA GLN A 32 12.46 -1.16 13.14
C GLN A 32 11.85 -2.16 14.13
N GLN A 33 10.90 -1.67 14.94
CA GLN A 33 10.25 -2.44 16.00
C GLN A 33 8.75 -2.24 15.96
N PHE A 34 8.02 -3.34 16.07
CA PHE A 34 6.56 -3.38 16.03
C PHE A 34 6.04 -4.14 17.23
N ALA A 35 4.90 -3.71 17.76
CA ALA A 35 4.20 -4.37 18.85
C ALA A 35 2.77 -4.70 18.43
N LEU A 36 2.46 -5.99 18.29
CA LEU A 36 1.18 -6.49 17.82
C LEU A 36 0.40 -7.08 18.99
N LYS A 37 -0.81 -6.55 19.24
CA LYS A 37 -1.67 -7.01 20.34
C LYS A 37 -2.01 -8.49 20.20
N LEU A 38 -2.01 -9.21 21.33
CA LEU A 38 -2.29 -10.66 21.33
C LEU A 38 -3.72 -10.98 20.89
N ASP A 39 -4.69 -10.16 21.27
CA ASP A 39 -6.11 -10.30 20.90
C ASP A 39 -6.45 -9.63 19.55
N GLY A 40 -5.44 -9.11 18.86
CA GLY A 40 -5.56 -8.55 17.52
C GLY A 40 -5.65 -9.62 16.44
N TYR A 41 -5.29 -9.27 15.21
CA TYR A 41 -5.46 -10.15 14.05
C TYR A 41 -4.71 -11.49 14.17
N LEU A 42 -3.60 -11.55 14.91
CA LEU A 42 -2.82 -12.77 15.14
C LEU A 42 -3.50 -13.79 16.05
N ARG A 43 -4.41 -13.35 16.92
CA ARG A 43 -5.13 -14.20 17.89
C ARG A 43 -4.23 -15.06 18.79
N LEU A 44 -3.08 -14.52 19.18
CA LEU A 44 -2.14 -15.16 20.12
C LEU A 44 -2.72 -15.28 21.54
N ASP A 45 -3.79 -14.53 21.85
CA ASP A 45 -4.57 -14.65 23.08
C ASP A 45 -5.07 -16.08 23.33
N ARG A 46 -5.33 -16.84 22.26
CA ARG A 46 -5.82 -18.22 22.30
C ARG A 46 -4.74 -19.25 22.62
N LEU A 47 -3.48 -18.85 22.55
CA LEU A 47 -2.33 -19.72 22.74
C LEU A 47 -1.86 -19.73 24.19
N SER A 48 -1.36 -20.86 24.65
CA SER A 48 -0.54 -20.95 25.88
C SER A 48 0.81 -20.26 25.70
N ALA A 49 1.49 -19.93 26.79
CA ALA A 49 2.82 -19.30 26.74
C ALA A 49 3.83 -20.11 25.89
N ALA A 50 3.88 -21.43 26.09
CA ALA A 50 4.78 -22.30 25.32
C ALA A 50 4.46 -22.31 23.82
N GLN A 51 3.18 -22.18 23.44
CA GLN A 51 2.78 -22.09 22.03
C GLN A 51 3.10 -20.73 21.42
N ARG A 52 3.05 -19.64 22.22
CA ARG A 52 3.48 -18.31 21.78
C ARG A 52 4.99 -18.25 21.53
N ASP A 53 5.78 -18.99 22.31
CA ASP A 53 7.24 -19.07 22.13
C ASP A 53 7.64 -19.95 20.93
N ASP A 54 6.78 -20.88 20.50
CA ASP A 54 7.00 -21.76 19.34
C ASP A 54 6.62 -21.07 18.01
N VAL A 55 7.16 -19.87 17.78
CA VAL A 55 7.03 -19.13 16.51
C VAL A 55 7.93 -19.75 15.43
N ARG A 56 7.44 -19.81 14.19
CA ARG A 56 8.23 -20.22 13.02
C ARG A 56 8.50 -19.03 12.12
N LEU A 57 9.76 -18.87 11.72
CA LEU A 57 10.13 -17.94 10.66
C LEU A 57 10.00 -18.64 9.31
N GLU A 58 9.15 -18.08 8.46
CA GLU A 58 8.82 -18.56 7.12
C GLU A 58 9.21 -17.51 6.07
N GLY A 59 9.00 -17.82 4.78
CA GLY A 59 9.20 -16.84 3.69
C GLY A 59 10.63 -16.33 3.55
N GLY A 60 11.63 -17.10 4.00
CA GLY A 60 13.01 -16.63 4.04
C GLY A 60 13.30 -15.66 5.18
N GLY A 61 12.50 -15.67 6.26
CA GLY A 61 12.69 -14.83 7.44
C GLY A 61 11.87 -13.54 7.43
N PHE A 62 10.98 -13.36 6.46
CA PHE A 62 10.08 -12.20 6.40
C PHE A 62 8.76 -12.42 7.12
N VAL A 63 8.42 -13.67 7.44
CA VAL A 63 7.13 -14.03 8.03
C VAL A 63 7.33 -14.68 9.39
N ALA A 64 6.66 -14.17 10.42
CA ALA A 64 6.53 -14.84 11.72
C ALA A 64 5.17 -15.54 11.79
N SER A 65 5.14 -16.84 12.04
CA SER A 65 3.96 -17.70 11.90
C SER A 65 3.72 -18.56 13.14
N TRP A 66 2.46 -18.60 13.58
CA TRP A 66 1.95 -19.50 14.62
C TRP A 66 0.84 -20.42 14.07
N ARG A 67 0.77 -20.60 12.75
CA ARG A 67 -0.31 -21.33 12.08
C ARG A 67 -0.43 -22.79 12.52
N HIS A 68 0.67 -23.43 12.92
CA HIS A 68 0.65 -24.80 13.45
C HIS A 68 -0.01 -24.92 14.83
N HIS A 69 -0.35 -23.80 15.46
CA HIS A 69 -1.16 -23.72 16.68
C HIS A 69 -2.51 -23.02 16.44
N ASP A 70 -3.01 -22.99 15.20
CA ASP A 70 -4.28 -22.36 14.81
C ASP A 70 -4.35 -20.83 15.09
N ALA A 71 -3.19 -20.16 15.05
CA ALA A 71 -3.07 -18.71 15.14
C ALA A 71 -2.57 -18.08 13.83
N GLY A 72 -2.46 -16.75 13.81
CA GLY A 72 -2.10 -15.98 12.63
C GLY A 72 -0.62 -16.03 12.24
N LEU A 73 -0.30 -15.26 11.21
CA LEU A 73 1.07 -14.90 10.85
C LEU A 73 1.16 -13.39 10.67
N CYS A 74 2.37 -12.87 10.74
CA CYS A 74 2.70 -11.48 10.46
C CYS A 74 3.75 -11.45 9.35
N ASP A 75 3.55 -10.60 8.34
CA ASP A 75 4.53 -10.31 7.30
C ASP A 75 5.25 -8.99 7.60
N SER A 76 6.58 -9.03 7.63
CA SER A 76 7.41 -7.84 7.83
C SER A 76 7.34 -6.84 6.69
N ILE A 77 7.01 -7.28 5.46
CA ILE A 77 6.78 -6.39 4.32
C ILE A 77 5.54 -5.53 4.57
N ASP A 78 4.45 -6.15 5.01
CA ASP A 78 3.21 -5.43 5.33
C ASP A 78 3.45 -4.44 6.50
N LEU A 79 4.11 -4.89 7.58
CA LEU A 79 4.45 -4.00 8.70
C LEU A 79 5.28 -2.79 8.29
N ALA A 80 6.34 -3.01 7.50
CA ALA A 80 7.21 -1.93 7.06
C ALA A 80 6.50 -0.99 6.07
N TRP A 81 5.60 -1.52 5.24
CA TRP A 81 4.82 -0.72 4.32
C TRP A 81 3.82 0.17 5.06
N ASP A 82 3.05 -0.41 5.98
CA ASP A 82 2.09 0.32 6.82
C ASP A 82 2.78 1.47 7.57
N GLU A 83 3.92 1.20 8.21
CA GLU A 83 4.66 2.24 8.95
C GLU A 83 5.23 3.32 8.03
N LEU A 84 5.72 2.97 6.83
CA LEU A 84 6.21 3.95 5.87
C LEU A 84 5.08 4.89 5.39
N GLN A 85 3.89 4.36 5.13
CA GLN A 85 2.71 5.15 4.79
C GLN A 85 2.27 6.03 5.97
N ASP A 86 2.20 5.45 7.17
CA ASP A 86 1.81 6.15 8.39
C ASP A 86 2.74 7.34 8.67
N GLN A 87 4.04 7.20 8.45
CA GLN A 87 4.99 8.30 8.59
C GLN A 87 4.70 9.44 7.60
N ALA A 88 4.38 9.12 6.34
CA ALA A 88 4.02 10.12 5.34
C ALA A 88 2.70 10.83 5.68
N LEU A 89 1.69 10.08 6.14
CA LEU A 89 0.41 10.63 6.60
C LEU A 89 0.58 11.51 7.84
N LYS A 90 1.42 11.13 8.80
CA LYS A 90 1.76 11.96 9.98
C LYS A 90 2.39 13.29 9.55
N ARG A 91 3.28 13.29 8.55
CA ARG A 91 3.87 14.52 8.00
C ARG A 91 2.85 15.38 7.28
N LEU A 92 1.96 14.77 6.49
CA LEU A 92 0.85 15.48 5.84
C LEU A 92 -0.08 16.12 6.86
N HIS A 93 -0.46 15.38 7.90
CA HIS A 93 -1.29 15.90 8.98
C HIS A 93 -0.63 17.08 9.70
N ALA A 94 0.67 16.98 10.01
CA ALA A 94 1.45 18.08 10.61
C ALA A 94 1.52 19.31 9.69
N ALA A 95 1.40 19.12 8.37
CA ALA A 95 1.38 20.17 7.38
C ALA A 95 -0.05 20.66 7.04
N GLY A 96 -1.04 20.34 7.88
CA GLY A 96 -2.42 20.81 7.71
C GLY A 96 -3.16 20.18 6.53
N TRP A 97 -2.78 18.96 6.15
CA TRP A 97 -3.33 18.23 5.00
C TRP A 97 -3.02 18.83 3.62
N ASP A 98 -2.08 19.78 3.53
CA ASP A 98 -1.63 20.34 2.26
C ASP A 98 -0.49 19.51 1.64
N LEU A 99 -0.80 18.76 0.58
CA LEU A 99 0.19 17.98 -0.17
C LEU A 99 1.35 18.83 -0.73
N GLN A 100 1.14 20.10 -1.03
CA GLN A 100 2.18 20.94 -1.64
C GLN A 100 3.28 21.32 -0.63
N THR A 101 3.01 21.17 0.67
CA THR A 101 3.93 21.55 1.74
C THR A 101 4.83 20.42 2.24
N ILE A 102 4.55 19.18 1.85
CA ILE A 102 5.39 18.01 2.18
C ILE A 102 6.36 17.67 1.05
N SER A 103 7.34 16.83 1.34
CA SER A 103 8.36 16.41 0.35
C SER A 103 7.73 15.65 -0.82
N GLN A 104 8.39 15.62 -1.97
CA GLN A 104 7.94 14.84 -3.12
C GLN A 104 7.77 13.35 -2.78
N ARG A 105 8.71 12.80 -2.00
CA ARG A 105 8.65 11.43 -1.49
C ARG A 105 7.39 11.20 -0.67
N ASP A 106 7.10 12.08 0.28
CA ASP A 106 5.91 11.94 1.12
C ASP A 106 4.62 12.09 0.30
N ARG A 107 4.58 13.01 -0.68
CA ARG A 107 3.46 13.11 -1.61
C ARG A 107 3.21 11.78 -2.35
N GLN A 108 4.26 11.16 -2.88
CA GLN A 108 4.16 9.89 -3.60
C GLN A 108 3.64 8.76 -2.70
N LEU A 109 4.15 8.67 -1.46
CA LEU A 109 3.66 7.70 -0.46
C LEU A 109 2.19 7.92 -0.10
N VAL A 110 1.78 9.16 0.12
CA VAL A 110 0.38 9.50 0.41
C VAL A 110 -0.53 9.12 -0.75
N VAL A 111 -0.13 9.37 -1.98
CA VAL A 111 -0.97 9.04 -3.14
C VAL A 111 -1.13 7.52 -3.32
N LEU A 112 -0.07 6.74 -3.08
CA LEU A 112 -0.18 5.28 -3.05
C LEU A 112 -1.13 4.81 -1.94
N TRP A 113 -1.06 5.42 -0.75
CA TRP A 113 -2.00 5.13 0.34
C TRP A 113 -3.45 5.44 -0.05
N ARG A 114 -3.70 6.63 -0.62
CA ARG A 114 -5.04 7.03 -1.08
C ARG A 114 -5.59 6.06 -2.12
N LEU A 115 -4.76 5.66 -3.09
CA LEU A 115 -5.14 4.68 -4.11
C LEU A 115 -5.57 3.36 -3.48
N GLN A 116 -4.76 2.78 -2.59
CA GLN A 116 -5.10 1.51 -1.93
C GLN A 116 -6.35 1.65 -1.06
N ALA A 117 -6.42 2.69 -0.23
CA ALA A 117 -7.53 2.91 0.69
C ALA A 117 -8.86 3.06 -0.06
N ASP A 118 -8.92 3.88 -1.11
CA ASP A 118 -10.16 4.08 -1.85
C ASP A 118 -10.48 2.91 -2.77
N TYR A 119 -9.49 2.28 -3.39
CA TYR A 119 -9.72 1.07 -4.18
C TYR A 119 -10.39 -0.03 -3.33
N TYR A 120 -9.87 -0.32 -2.13
CA TYR A 120 -10.46 -1.33 -1.25
C TYR A 120 -11.78 -0.90 -0.60
N ASN A 121 -12.10 0.40 -0.58
CA ASN A 121 -13.35 0.90 -0.01
C ASN A 121 -14.49 1.03 -1.04
N GLY A 122 -14.17 1.35 -2.30
CA GLY A 122 -15.19 1.58 -3.33
C GLY A 122 -14.65 1.70 -4.76
N GLY A 123 -13.52 1.05 -5.06
CA GLY A 123 -12.99 0.94 -6.41
C GLY A 123 -12.23 2.17 -6.92
N LEU A 124 -11.78 2.10 -8.17
CA LEU A 124 -10.95 3.14 -8.79
C LEU A 124 -11.72 4.45 -8.98
N MET A 125 -13.04 4.38 -9.22
CA MET A 125 -13.86 5.59 -9.33
C MET A 125 -13.95 6.34 -8.00
N GLN A 126 -14.00 5.65 -6.86
CA GLN A 126 -13.93 6.32 -5.56
C GLN A 126 -12.60 7.07 -5.41
N PHE A 127 -11.49 6.47 -5.81
CA PHE A 127 -10.18 7.12 -5.77
C PHE A 127 -10.14 8.38 -6.64
N PHE A 128 -10.63 8.32 -7.88
CA PHE A 128 -10.67 9.49 -8.75
C PHE A 128 -11.60 10.58 -8.19
N ALA A 129 -12.80 10.21 -7.77
CA ALA A 129 -13.81 11.16 -7.29
C ALA A 129 -13.36 11.89 -6.02
N ASN A 130 -12.68 11.22 -5.09
CA ASN A 130 -12.24 11.82 -3.83
C ASN A 130 -11.09 12.81 -4.00
N TRP A 131 -10.20 12.61 -4.98
CA TRP A 131 -8.91 13.32 -5.02
C TRP A 131 -8.61 14.06 -6.32
N GLY A 132 -9.40 13.82 -7.36
CA GLY A 132 -9.33 14.49 -8.65
C GLY A 132 -8.04 14.24 -9.45
N MET A 133 -7.98 14.92 -10.59
CA MET A 133 -6.92 14.73 -11.59
C MET A 133 -5.49 14.88 -11.06
N PRO A 134 -5.14 15.91 -10.25
CA PRO A 134 -3.75 16.07 -9.80
C PRO A 134 -3.23 14.88 -8.98
N THR A 135 -4.09 14.29 -8.15
CA THR A 135 -3.73 13.09 -7.37
C THR A 135 -3.66 11.87 -8.27
N PHE A 136 -4.58 11.77 -9.23
CA PHE A 136 -4.64 10.68 -10.20
C PHE A 136 -3.38 10.63 -11.10
N GLU A 137 -2.94 11.77 -11.62
CA GLU A 137 -1.70 11.87 -12.41
C GLU A 137 -0.47 11.52 -11.58
N LEU A 138 -0.39 12.00 -10.33
CA LEU A 138 0.70 11.66 -9.43
C LEU A 138 0.73 10.14 -9.13
N ALA A 139 -0.44 9.49 -9.03
CA ALA A 139 -0.54 8.04 -8.86
C ALA A 139 0.03 7.30 -10.08
N GLN A 140 -0.32 7.72 -11.29
CA GLN A 140 0.24 7.15 -12.51
C GLN A 140 1.77 7.29 -12.58
N GLN A 141 2.29 8.47 -12.19
CA GLN A 141 3.73 8.72 -12.17
C GLN A 141 4.44 7.81 -11.17
N VAL A 142 3.95 7.70 -9.93
CA VAL A 142 4.59 6.86 -8.92
C VAL A 142 4.46 5.36 -9.22
N LEU A 143 3.33 4.90 -9.77
CA LEU A 143 3.17 3.51 -10.21
C LEU A 143 4.20 3.15 -11.29
N THR A 144 4.43 4.06 -12.25
CA THR A 144 5.51 3.88 -13.24
C THR A 144 6.88 3.84 -12.55
N LEU A 145 7.14 4.76 -11.62
CA LEU A 145 8.41 4.90 -10.91
C LEU A 145 8.79 3.65 -10.11
N ILE A 146 7.82 3.00 -9.45
CA ILE A 146 8.04 1.77 -8.66
C ILE A 146 7.94 0.49 -9.52
N GLY A 147 7.81 0.61 -10.83
CA GLY A 147 7.79 -0.54 -11.74
C GLY A 147 6.47 -1.31 -11.75
N LEU A 148 5.34 -0.61 -11.65
CA LEU A 148 3.98 -1.12 -11.86
C LEU A 148 3.31 -0.48 -13.10
N PRO A 149 3.87 -0.66 -14.31
CA PRO A 149 3.34 -0.03 -15.52
C PRO A 149 1.93 -0.53 -15.89
N ALA A 150 1.56 -1.77 -15.54
CA ALA A 150 0.23 -2.30 -15.82
C ALA A 150 -0.85 -1.62 -14.97
N ALA A 151 -0.61 -1.43 -13.67
CA ALA A 151 -1.51 -0.65 -12.81
C ALA A 151 -1.61 0.81 -13.29
N CYS A 152 -0.49 1.40 -13.70
CA CYS A 152 -0.49 2.75 -14.31
C CYS A 152 -1.36 2.80 -15.58
N GLN A 153 -1.26 1.79 -16.44
CA GLN A 153 -2.07 1.72 -17.65
C GLN A 153 -3.57 1.57 -17.31
N ALA A 154 -3.93 0.76 -16.33
CA ALA A 154 -5.33 0.63 -15.89
C ALA A 154 -5.92 1.97 -15.42
N LEU A 155 -5.15 2.81 -14.71
CA LEU A 155 -5.59 4.17 -14.35
C LEU A 155 -5.80 5.04 -15.61
N ARG A 156 -4.92 4.95 -16.60
CA ARG A 156 -5.11 5.69 -17.87
C ARG A 156 -6.33 5.21 -18.63
N ASP A 157 -6.55 3.90 -18.67
CA ASP A 157 -7.69 3.28 -19.33
C ASP A 157 -8.99 3.69 -18.63
N LEU A 158 -9.01 3.73 -17.30
CA LEU A 158 -10.14 4.24 -16.52
C LEU A 158 -10.48 5.67 -16.93
N TYR A 159 -9.48 6.55 -16.93
CA TYR A 159 -9.68 7.95 -17.32
C TYR A 159 -10.21 8.08 -18.75
N ALA A 160 -9.70 7.28 -19.68
CA ALA A 160 -10.13 7.30 -21.07
C ALA A 160 -11.62 6.97 -21.25
N VAL A 161 -12.25 6.24 -20.32
CA VAL A 161 -13.70 5.95 -20.36
C VAL A 161 -14.51 7.24 -20.26
N PHE A 162 -14.11 8.17 -19.40
CA PHE A 162 -14.88 9.38 -19.12
C PHE A 162 -14.18 10.67 -19.57
N ALA A 163 -13.04 10.59 -20.25
CA ALA A 163 -12.29 11.74 -20.74
C ALA A 163 -13.13 12.68 -21.64
N ARG A 164 -14.09 12.12 -22.40
CA ARG A 164 -15.00 12.92 -23.23
C ARG A 164 -15.84 13.93 -22.42
N LEU A 165 -16.02 13.68 -21.12
CA LEU A 165 -16.80 14.55 -20.24
C LEU A 165 -16.08 15.87 -19.93
N GLU A 166 -14.77 15.98 -20.21
CA GLU A 166 -14.04 17.26 -20.09
C GLU A 166 -14.54 18.32 -21.08
N ASP A 167 -15.07 17.90 -22.22
CA ASP A 167 -15.59 18.78 -23.27
C ASP A 167 -17.06 19.17 -23.04
N GLU A 168 -17.71 18.65 -21.98
CA GLU A 168 -19.08 18.99 -21.67
C GLU A 168 -19.19 20.46 -21.22
N PRO A 169 -20.23 21.19 -21.67
CA PRO A 169 -20.38 22.61 -21.34
C PRO A 169 -20.78 22.84 -19.88
N GLU A 170 -21.30 21.81 -19.22
CA GLU A 170 -21.70 21.83 -17.81
C GLU A 170 -20.56 21.30 -16.94
N GLU A 171 -20.32 21.95 -15.80
CA GLU A 171 -19.36 21.44 -14.82
C GLU A 171 -19.93 20.17 -14.16
N ILE A 172 -19.29 19.03 -14.43
CA ILE A 172 -19.69 17.74 -13.87
C ILE A 172 -18.91 17.50 -12.57
N GLU A 173 -19.65 17.38 -11.46
CA GLU A 173 -19.05 16.95 -10.20
C GLU A 173 -18.45 15.54 -10.33
N LEU A 174 -17.26 15.30 -9.77
CA LEU A 174 -16.53 14.05 -9.99
C LEU A 174 -17.32 12.80 -9.55
N TRP A 175 -18.08 12.89 -8.45
CA TRP A 175 -18.95 11.82 -7.95
C TRP A 175 -20.20 11.58 -8.82
N SER A 176 -20.50 12.49 -9.75
CA SER A 176 -21.59 12.30 -10.73
C SER A 176 -21.11 11.67 -12.03
N ILE A 177 -19.81 11.50 -12.28
CA ILE A 177 -19.30 11.00 -13.57
C ILE A 177 -20.05 9.75 -14.06
N CYS A 178 -20.24 8.73 -13.22
CA CYS A 178 -20.92 7.49 -13.61
C CYS A 178 -22.36 7.69 -14.11
N SER A 179 -23.07 8.73 -13.67
CA SER A 179 -24.43 9.01 -14.15
C SER A 179 -24.48 9.65 -15.55
N TRP A 180 -23.33 10.13 -16.04
CA TRP A 180 -23.17 10.71 -17.39
C TRP A 180 -22.62 9.70 -18.41
N LEU A 181 -22.31 8.50 -17.94
CA LEU A 181 -21.81 7.40 -18.76
C LEU A 181 -22.94 6.49 -19.21
N ASP A 182 -22.79 5.91 -20.39
CA ASP A 182 -23.68 4.85 -20.85
C ASP A 182 -23.41 3.51 -20.12
N GLU A 183 -24.22 2.49 -20.44
CA GLU A 183 -24.09 1.18 -19.82
C GLU A 183 -22.77 0.48 -20.16
N ALA A 184 -22.24 0.68 -21.38
CA ALA A 184 -21.00 0.05 -21.81
C ALA A 184 -19.77 0.73 -21.18
N GLU A 185 -19.81 2.04 -21.04
CA GLU A 185 -18.80 2.83 -20.34
C GLU A 185 -18.75 2.45 -18.84
N ASN A 186 -19.89 2.35 -18.16
CA ASN A 186 -19.93 1.90 -16.77
C ASN A 186 -19.45 0.44 -16.62
N ALA A 187 -19.87 -0.46 -17.51
CA ALA A 187 -19.38 -1.84 -17.49
C ALA A 187 -17.85 -1.91 -17.68
N ARG A 188 -17.28 -1.02 -18.49
CA ARG A 188 -15.82 -0.95 -18.68
C ARG A 188 -15.08 -0.52 -17.41
N ILE A 189 -15.68 0.36 -16.60
CA ILE A 189 -15.14 0.72 -15.28
C ILE A 189 -15.12 -0.50 -14.36
N ASP A 190 -16.23 -1.23 -14.29
CA ASP A 190 -16.34 -2.44 -13.45
C ASP A 190 -15.27 -3.49 -13.84
N GLU A 191 -15.05 -3.71 -15.14
CA GLU A 191 -13.99 -4.61 -15.64
C GLU A 191 -12.58 -4.19 -15.21
N LEU A 192 -12.31 -2.88 -15.16
CA LEU A 192 -11.01 -2.35 -14.73
C LEU A 192 -10.84 -2.53 -13.22
N ASP A 193 -11.90 -2.32 -12.44
CA ASP A 193 -11.92 -2.49 -10.99
C ASP A 193 -11.69 -3.96 -10.58
N ASP A 194 -12.38 -4.91 -11.25
CA ASP A 194 -12.35 -6.34 -10.95
C ASP A 194 -10.96 -6.99 -11.08
N GLY A 195 -10.04 -6.38 -11.82
CA GLY A 195 -8.69 -6.90 -12.04
C GLY A 195 -7.58 -6.09 -11.38
N PHE A 196 -7.91 -4.96 -10.74
CA PHE A 196 -6.88 -4.00 -10.31
C PHE A 196 -6.07 -4.50 -9.11
N ASP A 197 -6.67 -5.28 -8.21
CA ASP A 197 -6.01 -5.89 -7.04
C ASP A 197 -4.77 -6.72 -7.45
N ALA A 198 -4.90 -7.51 -8.51
CA ALA A 198 -3.81 -8.32 -9.06
C ALA A 198 -2.69 -7.45 -9.62
N LEU A 199 -3.02 -6.26 -10.18
CA LEU A 199 -2.03 -5.33 -10.71
C LEU A 199 -1.23 -4.61 -9.61
N ILE A 200 -1.82 -4.46 -8.42
CA ILE A 200 -1.18 -3.83 -7.26
C ILE A 200 -0.74 -4.82 -6.18
N ALA A 201 -0.83 -6.14 -6.44
CA ALA A 201 -0.46 -7.17 -5.47
C ALA A 201 1.00 -7.03 -4.98
N ASP A 202 1.92 -6.64 -5.88
CA ASP A 202 3.33 -6.39 -5.57
C ASP A 202 3.62 -4.94 -5.13
N LEU A 203 2.60 -4.10 -4.93
CA LEU A 203 2.79 -2.67 -4.59
C LEU A 203 3.61 -2.48 -3.32
N PRO A 204 3.32 -3.14 -2.18
CA PRO A 204 4.10 -2.95 -0.95
C PRO A 204 5.59 -3.25 -1.17
N ILE A 205 5.91 -4.39 -1.78
CA ILE A 205 7.31 -4.81 -1.96
C ILE A 205 8.06 -3.91 -2.94
N ARG A 206 7.41 -3.46 -4.01
CA ARG A 206 8.01 -2.54 -4.99
C ARG A 206 8.19 -1.13 -4.44
N ALA A 207 7.22 -0.63 -3.69
CA ALA A 207 7.30 0.66 -3.03
C ALA A 207 8.43 0.65 -1.99
N LEU A 208 8.51 -0.37 -1.13
CA LEU A 208 9.58 -0.50 -0.14
C LEU A 208 10.96 -0.61 -0.80
N HIS A 209 11.10 -1.40 -1.86
CA HIS A 209 12.36 -1.47 -2.62
C HIS A 209 12.77 -0.11 -3.17
N HIS A 210 11.84 0.61 -3.82
CA HIS A 210 12.12 1.94 -4.34
C HIS A 210 12.52 2.93 -3.24
N PHE A 211 11.68 3.05 -2.22
CA PHE A 211 11.82 4.10 -1.22
C PHE A 211 12.91 3.81 -0.17
N LEU A 212 13.25 2.55 0.11
CA LEU A 212 14.27 2.23 1.10
C LEU A 212 15.64 1.94 0.49
N ILE A 213 15.68 1.42 -0.74
CA ILE A 213 16.93 1.01 -1.40
C ILE A 213 17.31 2.01 -2.51
N ILE A 214 16.43 2.20 -3.50
CA ILE A 214 16.80 2.98 -4.69
C ILE A 214 16.94 4.49 -4.41
N ASP A 215 15.99 5.06 -3.69
CA ASP A 215 16.00 6.50 -3.38
C ASP A 215 17.12 6.90 -2.42
N THR A 216 17.54 5.99 -1.54
CA THR A 216 18.64 6.24 -0.59
C THR A 216 20.02 6.15 -1.25
N GLU A 217 20.12 5.43 -2.37
CA GLU A 217 21.32 5.32 -3.20
C GLU A 217 21.46 6.45 -4.24
N ARG A 218 20.42 7.26 -4.46
CA ARG A 218 20.47 8.39 -5.41
C ARG A 218 21.29 9.54 -4.80
N PRO A 219 22.39 10.00 -5.44
CA PRO A 219 23.12 11.17 -4.96
C PRO A 219 22.20 12.40 -4.94
N PRO A 220 22.37 13.33 -3.99
CA PRO A 220 21.57 14.55 -3.97
C PRO A 220 21.74 15.27 -5.32
N ALA A 221 20.64 15.68 -5.93
CA ALA A 221 20.67 16.44 -7.17
C ALA A 221 21.48 17.74 -6.94
N ASN A 222 22.58 17.89 -7.67
CA ASN A 222 23.38 19.12 -7.73
C ASN A 222 22.57 20.26 -8.35
#